data_AF-A0A3S4LSB0-F1
#
_entry.id   AF-A0A3S4LSB0-F1
#
_cell.length_a   1.000
_cell.length_b   1.000
_cell.length_c   1.000
_cell.angle_alpha   90.00
_cell.angle_beta   90.00
_cell.angle_gamma   90.00
#
_symmetry.space_group_name_H-M   'P 1'
#
loop_
_entity.id
_entity.type
_entity.pdbx_description
1 polymer ?
#
loop_
_entity_poly.entity_id
_entity_poly.type
_entity_poly.pdbx_seq_one_letter_code
_entity_poly.pdbx_strand_id
1 'polypeptide(L)'
;MEQDLARIEQFLDALWLERNLAENTLSAYRRDLSMVVAWLHHRGKTLATAQADDLQTLLAERVEGRIQSDQFRTPVKRYAALLPASVP
;
A
#
# COMPACT_ATOMS: atom_id res chain seq x y z
N MET A 1 17.77 -3.14 6.81
CA MET A 1 16.36 -3.41 7.16
C MET A 1 16.14 -3.23 8.66
N GLU A 2 16.92 -3.89 9.52
CA GLU A 2 16.77 -3.81 10.98
C GLU A 2 16.85 -2.39 11.55
N GLN A 3 17.77 -1.55 11.05
CA GLN A 3 17.89 -0.14 11.45
C GLN A 3 16.64 0.69 11.11
N ASP A 4 16.02 0.47 9.95
CA ASP A 4 14.81 1.19 9.55
C ASP A 4 13.60 0.76 10.41
N LEU A 5 13.51 -0.53 10.74
CA LEU A 5 12.47 -1.07 11.62
C LEU A 5 12.60 -0.52 13.05
N ALA A 6 13.82 -0.45 13.59
CA ALA A 6 14.06 0.17 14.90
C ALA A 6 13.63 1.64 14.93
N ARG A 7 13.82 2.36 13.82
CA ARG A 7 13.40 3.76 13.69
C ARG A 7 11.88 3.92 13.64
N ILE A 8 11.18 2.97 13.01
CA ILE A 8 9.71 2.90 13.02
C ILE A 8 9.20 2.68 14.44
N GLU A 9 9.77 1.74 15.20
CA GLU A 9 9.34 1.49 16.57
C GLU A 9 9.52 2.73 17.45
N GLN A 10 10.67 3.39 17.37
CA GLN A 10 10.91 4.65 18.10
C GLN A 10 9.88 5.76 17.74
N PHE A 11 9.51 5.87 16.47
CA PHE A 11 8.49 6.82 16.02
C PHE A 11 7.09 6.46 16.55
N LEU A 12 6.75 5.18 16.59
CA LEU A 12 5.47 4.71 17.12
C LEU A 12 5.38 4.89 18.65
N ASP A 13 6.46 4.63 19.38
CA ASP A 13 6.55 4.91 20.82
C ASP A 13 6.34 6.40 21.12
N ALA A 14 6.95 7.29 20.34
CA ALA A 14 6.73 8.74 20.47
C ALA A 14 5.26 9.13 20.20
N LEU A 15 4.66 8.59 19.12
CA LEU A 15 3.25 8.84 18.81
C LEU A 15 2.29 8.33 19.89
N TRP A 16 2.60 7.20 20.51
CA TRP A 16 1.81 6.65 21.61
C TRP A 16 1.80 7.62 22.79
N LEU A 17 2.99 8.12 23.17
CA LEU A 17 3.17 9.03 24.30
C LEU A 17 2.54 10.41 24.06
N GLU A 18 2.68 10.97 22.85
CA GLU A 18 2.24 12.33 22.54
C GLU A 18 0.73 12.46 22.31
N ARG A 19 0.08 11.42 21.80
CA ARG A 19 -1.31 11.52 21.30
C ARG A 19 -2.26 10.48 21.89
N ASN A 20 -1.80 9.66 22.82
CA ASN A 20 -2.60 8.61 23.47
C ASN A 20 -3.34 7.72 22.44
N LEU A 21 -2.64 7.41 21.33
CA LEU A 21 -3.19 6.61 20.24
C LEU A 21 -3.58 5.22 20.75
N ALA A 22 -4.70 4.71 20.23
CA ALA A 22 -5.10 3.34 20.50
C ALA A 22 -4.07 2.34 19.92
N GLU A 23 -3.84 1.25 20.65
CA GLU A 23 -2.92 0.17 20.25
C GLU A 23 -3.24 -0.42 18.87
N ASN A 24 -4.53 -0.46 18.52
CA ASN A 24 -5.00 -0.90 17.20
C ASN A 24 -4.51 0.02 16.07
N THR A 25 -4.48 1.34 16.31
CA THR A 25 -4.00 2.32 15.33
C THR A 25 -2.48 2.22 15.17
N LEU A 26 -1.75 2.05 16.29
CA LEU A 26 -0.30 1.84 16.25
C LEU A 26 0.08 0.54 15.53
N SER A 27 -0.66 -0.54 15.78
CA SER A 27 -0.45 -1.82 15.11
C SER A 27 -0.71 -1.73 13.60
N ALA A 28 -1.75 -0.99 13.18
CA ALA A 28 -1.99 -0.71 11.77
C ALA A 28 -0.81 0.07 11.15
N TYR A 29 -0.35 1.13 11.83
CA TYR A 29 0.76 1.96 11.35
C TYR A 29 2.07 1.16 11.27
N ARG A 30 2.38 0.33 12.27
CA ARG A 30 3.53 -0.58 12.25
C ARG A 30 3.50 -1.47 11.02
N ARG A 31 2.35 -2.06 10.72
CA ARG A 31 2.19 -2.96 9.58
C ARG A 31 2.39 -2.24 8.26
N ASP A 32 1.78 -1.07 8.09
CA ASP A 32 1.95 -0.24 6.89
C ASP A 32 3.41 0.22 6.71
N LEU A 33 4.03 0.78 7.75
CA LEU A 33 5.42 1.25 7.70
C LEU A 33 6.42 0.11 7.45
N SER A 34 6.19 -1.07 8.04
CA SER A 34 7.03 -2.26 7.79
C SER A 34 6.96 -2.70 6.34
N MET A 35 5.77 -2.63 5.72
CA MET A 35 5.63 -2.92 4.29
C MET A 35 6.35 -1.89 3.42
N VAL A 36 6.34 -0.61 3.80
CA VAL A 36 7.10 0.44 3.09
C VAL A 36 8.60 0.15 3.16
N VAL A 37 9.13 -0.21 4.33
CA VAL A 37 10.54 -0.58 4.49
C VAL A 37 10.89 -1.79 3.63
N ALA A 38 10.08 -2.84 3.66
CA ALA A 38 10.33 -4.02 2.82
C ALA A 38 10.38 -3.66 1.33
N TRP A 39 9.45 -2.82 0.87
CA TRP A 39 9.39 -2.36 -0.51
C TRP A 39 10.60 -1.50 -0.90
N LEU A 40 11.03 -0.59 -0.02
CA LEU A 40 12.23 0.24 -0.25
C LEU A 40 13.49 -0.63 -0.31
N HIS A 41 13.64 -1.57 0.62
CA HIS A 41 14.80 -2.48 0.66
C HIS A 41 14.88 -3.34 -0.59
N HIS A 42 13.75 -3.78 -1.14
CA HIS A 42 13.71 -4.52 -2.40
C HIS A 42 14.29 -3.71 -3.59
N ARG A 43 14.19 -2.38 -3.53
CA ARG A 43 14.73 -1.44 -4.52
C ARG A 43 16.12 -0.91 -4.17
N GLY A 44 16.76 -1.47 -3.15
CA GLY A 44 18.08 -1.02 -2.66
C GLY A 44 18.04 0.33 -1.95
N LYS A 45 16.87 0.78 -1.49
CA LYS A 45 16.67 2.04 -0.76
C LYS A 45 16.35 1.78 0.73
N THR A 46 16.51 2.81 1.54
CA THR A 46 16.20 2.83 2.98
C THR A 46 15.24 3.98 3.28
N LEU A 47 14.69 4.07 4.50
CA LEU A 47 13.86 5.24 4.88
C LEU A 47 14.67 6.54 4.80
N ALA A 48 15.97 6.49 5.07
CA ALA A 48 16.85 7.65 5.03
C ALA A 48 17.13 8.15 3.59
N THR A 49 17.02 7.28 2.60
CA THR A 49 17.31 7.61 1.18
C THR A 49 16.04 7.67 0.33
N ALA A 50 14.87 7.38 0.90
CA ALA A 50 13.60 7.43 0.21
C ALA A 50 13.28 8.87 -0.20
N GLN A 51 12.82 9.05 -1.44
CA GLN A 51 12.39 10.33 -1.98
C GLN A 51 10.86 10.38 -2.10
N ALA A 52 10.31 11.57 -2.32
CA ALA A 52 8.86 11.72 -2.54
C ALA A 52 8.36 10.86 -3.72
N ASP A 53 9.17 10.72 -4.76
CA ASP A 53 8.88 9.90 -5.95
C ASP A 53 8.74 8.40 -5.62
N ASP A 54 9.54 7.91 -4.66
CA ASP A 54 9.44 6.53 -4.16
C ASP A 54 8.10 6.28 -3.47
N LEU A 55 7.64 7.24 -2.67
CA LEU A 55 6.34 7.16 -2.00
C LEU A 55 5.18 7.22 -3.01
N GLN A 56 5.28 8.08 -4.03
CA GLN A 56 4.28 8.11 -5.10
C GLN A 56 4.22 6.79 -5.87
N THR A 57 5.37 6.21 -6.20
CA THR A 57 5.43 4.92 -6.88
C THR A 57 4.85 3.79 -6.03
N LEU A 58 5.16 3.76 -4.73
CA LEU A 58 4.56 2.81 -3.80
C LEU A 58 3.03 2.92 -3.77
N LEU A 59 2.50 4.15 -3.72
CA LEU A 59 1.05 4.39 -3.73
C LEU A 59 0.42 3.96 -5.05
N ALA A 60 1.06 4.24 -6.19
CA ALA A 60 0.61 3.80 -7.51
C ALA A 60 0.52 2.27 -7.58
N GLU A 61 1.57 1.55 -7.19
CA GLU A 61 1.58 0.08 -7.18
C GLU A 61 0.50 -0.50 -6.24
N ARG A 62 0.23 0.15 -5.11
CA ARG A 62 -0.83 -0.26 -4.18
C ARG A 62 -2.23 -0.02 -4.71
N VAL A 63 -2.42 0.98 -5.57
CA VAL A 63 -3.69 1.21 -6.26
C VAL A 63 -3.84 0.20 -7.39
N GLU A 64 -2.81 -0.03 -8.19
CA GLU A 64 -2.82 -1.00 -9.29
C GLU A 64 -3.04 -2.44 -8.79
N GLY A 65 -2.36 -2.86 -7.72
CA GLY A 65 -2.57 -4.17 -7.10
C GLY A 65 -4.00 -4.36 -6.54
N ARG A 66 -4.63 -3.29 -6.05
CA ARG A 66 -6.04 -3.31 -5.63
C ARG A 66 -7.00 -3.40 -6.82
N ILE A 67 -6.70 -2.70 -7.92
CA ILE A 67 -7.48 -2.75 -9.17
C ILE A 67 -7.38 -4.15 -9.80
N GLN A 68 -6.24 -4.83 -9.64
CA GLN A 68 -6.03 -6.19 -10.16
C GLN A 68 -6.70 -7.29 -9.33
N SER A 69 -6.98 -7.00 -8.05
CA SER A 69 -7.71 -7.88 -7.12
C SER A 69 -9.23 -7.78 -7.27
N ASP A 70 -9.70 -6.79 -8.02
CA ASP A 70 -11.12 -6.53 -8.24
C ASP A 70 -11.62 -7.43 -9.39
N GLN A 71 -12.46 -8.41 -9.05
CA GLN A 71 -13.14 -9.36 -9.96
C GLN A 71 -14.07 -8.68 -11.00
N PHE A 72 -13.88 -7.41 -11.33
CA PHE A 72 -14.78 -6.57 -12.13
C PHE A 72 -14.43 -6.49 -13.62
N ARG A 73 -13.80 -7.52 -14.19
CA ARG A 73 -13.88 -7.75 -15.65
C ARG A 73 -15.25 -8.28 -16.10
N THR A 74 -16.25 -8.36 -15.20
CA THR A 74 -17.46 -9.17 -15.41
C THR A 74 -18.81 -8.42 -15.48
N PRO A 75 -18.96 -7.08 -15.30
CA PRO A 75 -20.19 -6.40 -15.73
C PRO A 75 -20.13 -5.99 -17.21
N VAL A 76 -19.03 -5.34 -17.62
CA VAL A 76 -18.90 -4.76 -18.97
C VAL A 76 -18.85 -5.86 -20.05
N LYS A 77 -18.13 -6.96 -19.79
CA LYS A 77 -18.10 -8.12 -20.71
C LYS A 77 -19.45 -8.84 -20.79
N ARG A 78 -20.22 -8.89 -19.69
CA ARG A 78 -21.57 -9.49 -19.67
C ARG A 78 -22.57 -8.63 -20.44
N TYR A 79 -22.50 -7.30 -20.30
CA TYR A 79 -23.36 -6.39 -21.02
C TYR A 79 -23.12 -6.45 -22.54
N ALA A 80 -21.84 -6.50 -22.96
CA ALA A 80 -21.49 -6.67 -24.37
C ALA A 80 -21.94 -8.02 -24.97
N ALA A 81 -22.01 -9.09 -24.17
CA ALA A 81 -22.47 -10.41 -24.61
C ALA A 81 -24.01 -10.56 -24.66
N LEU A 82 -24.75 -9.62 -24.07
CA LEU A 82 -26.22 -9.58 -24.11
C LEU A 82 -26.77 -8.69 -25.23
N LEU A 83 -25.90 -7.96 -25.94
CA LEU A 83 -26.30 -7.33 -27.18
C LEU A 83 -26.56 -8.43 -28.20
N PRO A 84 -27.81 -8.60 -28.69
CA PRO A 84 -28.07 -9.55 -29.76
C PRO A 84 -27.15 -9.17 -30.91
N ALA A 85 -26.35 -10.13 -31.36
CA ALA A 85 -25.60 -10.00 -32.61
C ALA A 85 -26.64 -9.69 -33.69
N SER A 86 -26.78 -8.42 -34.02
CA SER A 86 -27.58 -8.01 -35.16
C SER A 86 -26.80 -8.49 -36.36
N VAL A 87 -27.21 -9.67 -36.84
CA VAL A 87 -26.95 -10.13 -38.19
C VAL A 87 -28.32 -10.25 -38.84
N PRO A 88 -28.51 -9.84 -40.09
CA PRO A 88 -27.55 -9.21 -41.03
C PRO A 88 -27.69 -7.69 -41.15
#